data_AF-A0A6G0X6H7-F1
#
_entry.id   AF-A0A6G0X6H7-F1
#
_cell.length_a   1.000
_cell.length_b   1.000
_cell.length_c   1.000
_cell.angle_alpha   90.00
_cell.angle_beta   90.00
_cell.angle_gamma   90.00
#
_symmetry.space_group_name_H-M   'P 1'
#
loop_
_entity.id
_entity.type
_entity.pdbx_description
1 polymer ?
#
loop_
_entity_poly.entity_id
_entity_poly.type
_entity_poly.pdbx_seq_one_letter_code
_entity_poly.pdbx_strand_id
1 'polypeptide(L)'
;MQLKHIVVTAGVVAAQCELGCIDVVEPVCASDGKTYNNSCLVKVAACSEKKNITVVAQSDCKVCSNRICTSVGSPVCGSDGKTYANSCELGRATCKNASITLASNGWCEESGNSTCKTGCIALYKPVCASNGETYGNDCELKNAACDNSSITKVSDGECTGESNSTNTTKAPSTTAENSVSSTTESPKTTASAPTTTATKSASATVIASVATTIFVAVLSFLA
;
A
#
# COMPACT_ATOMS: atom_id res chain seq x y z
N MET A 1 -20.47 49.18 57.95
CA MET A 1 -21.31 48.38 57.04
C MET A 1 -21.11 48.92 55.64
N GLN A 2 -20.85 48.15 54.58
CA GLN A 2 -20.59 46.71 54.48
C GLN A 2 -19.21 46.48 53.85
N LEU A 3 -18.52 45.39 54.21
CA LEU A 3 -17.39 44.92 53.42
C LEU A 3 -17.95 44.29 52.13
N LYS A 4 -17.42 44.65 50.97
CA LYS A 4 -17.60 43.81 49.77
C LYS A 4 -16.64 42.62 49.89
N HIS A 5 -17.20 41.44 50.09
CA HIS A 5 -16.41 40.20 50.14
C HIS A 5 -15.63 40.03 48.83
N ILE A 6 -14.30 40.00 48.91
CA ILE A 6 -13.46 39.45 47.86
C ILE A 6 -13.67 37.94 47.94
N VAL A 7 -14.53 37.40 47.08
CA VAL A 7 -14.72 35.95 46.97
C VAL A 7 -13.51 35.37 46.25
N VAL A 8 -12.49 35.00 47.03
CA VAL A 8 -11.39 34.17 46.55
C VAL A 8 -11.96 32.76 46.33
N THR A 9 -12.55 32.53 45.15
CA THR A 9 -12.92 31.18 44.70
C THR A 9 -11.67 30.35 44.55
N ALA A 10 -11.45 29.42 45.47
CA ALA A 10 -10.29 28.54 45.46
C ALA A 10 -10.31 27.59 44.24
N GLY A 11 -9.13 27.29 43.70
CA GLY A 11 -8.87 25.94 43.20
C GLY A 11 -9.19 25.58 41.74
N VAL A 12 -9.33 26.53 40.82
CA VAL A 12 -9.12 26.25 39.39
C VAL A 12 -8.31 27.36 38.72
N VAL A 13 -7.00 27.14 38.59
CA VAL A 13 -6.19 27.87 37.61
C VAL A 13 -6.60 27.35 36.23
N ALA A 14 -7.37 28.15 35.49
CA ALA A 14 -7.58 27.89 34.08
C ALA A 14 -6.21 27.90 33.39
N ALA A 15 -5.89 26.84 32.63
CA ALA A 15 -4.65 26.77 31.88
C ALA A 15 -4.72 27.77 30.70
N GLN A 16 -4.38 29.03 30.96
CA GLN A 16 -4.39 30.09 29.95
C GLN A 16 -3.23 29.90 28.98
N CYS A 17 -3.52 29.17 27.91
CA CYS A 17 -2.66 28.91 26.78
C CYS A 17 -2.55 30.13 25.83
N GLU A 18 -2.54 31.31 26.42
CA GLU A 18 -2.68 32.61 25.76
C GLU A 18 -1.29 33.19 25.47
N LEU A 19 -0.64 32.64 24.44
CA LEU A 19 0.56 33.24 23.87
C LEU A 19 0.15 34.36 22.90
N GLY A 20 0.66 35.57 23.12
CA GLY A 20 0.50 36.70 22.20
C GLY A 20 1.26 36.48 20.90
N CYS A 21 0.68 35.68 20.00
CA CYS A 21 1.24 35.43 18.67
C CYS A 21 1.01 36.64 17.76
N ILE A 22 2.07 37.11 17.11
CA ILE A 22 1.97 38.09 16.02
C ILE A 22 1.34 37.45 14.78
N ASP A 23 0.52 38.20 14.04
CA ASP A 23 -0.12 37.74 12.81
C ASP A 23 0.85 37.85 11.61
N VAL A 24 1.92 37.05 11.67
CA VAL A 24 2.85 36.81 10.57
C VAL A 24 2.50 35.46 9.94
N VAL A 25 2.35 35.44 8.61
CA VAL A 25 1.98 34.25 7.83
C VAL A 25 3.24 33.56 7.31
N GLU A 26 3.74 32.62 8.12
CA GLU A 26 4.82 31.68 7.81
C GLU A 26 4.29 30.25 8.03
N PRO A 27 3.52 29.69 7.08
CA PRO A 27 2.73 28.49 7.32
C PRO A 27 3.60 27.28 7.68
N VAL A 28 3.16 26.54 8.71
CA VAL A 28 3.82 25.34 9.20
C VAL A 28 2.86 24.16 9.30
N CYS A 29 3.36 22.97 8.99
CA CYS A 29 2.64 21.72 9.14
C CYS A 29 2.98 21.11 10.49
N ALA A 30 1.97 20.80 11.29
CA ALA A 30 2.13 20.25 12.62
C ALA A 30 1.94 18.73 12.69
N SER A 31 2.38 18.12 13.79
CA SER A 31 2.34 16.66 14.04
C SER A 31 0.94 16.08 14.21
N ASP A 32 -0.08 16.92 14.31
CA ASP A 32 -1.50 16.56 14.26
C ASP A 32 -2.08 16.57 12.83
N GLY A 33 -1.25 16.91 11.82
CA GLY A 33 -1.64 16.98 10.42
C GLY A 33 -2.33 18.27 9.99
N LYS A 34 -2.39 19.31 10.84
CA LYS A 34 -2.96 20.62 10.50
C LYS A 34 -1.88 21.61 10.04
N THR A 35 -2.23 22.46 9.06
CA THR A 35 -1.50 23.71 8.80
C THR A 35 -1.85 24.72 9.90
N TYR A 36 -0.85 25.46 10.38
CA TYR A 36 -1.00 26.65 11.22
C TYR A 36 -0.29 27.84 10.56
N ASN A 37 -0.86 29.06 10.66
CA ASN A 37 -0.29 30.27 10.00
C ASN A 37 1.15 30.57 10.43
N ASN A 38 1.58 30.14 11.63
CA ASN A 38 2.96 30.19 12.09
C ASN A 38 3.21 29.23 13.27
N SER A 39 4.48 29.06 13.64
CA SER A 39 4.94 28.18 14.72
C SER A 39 4.54 28.63 16.14
N CYS A 40 4.05 29.87 16.32
CA CYS A 40 3.50 30.31 17.60
C CYS A 40 2.11 29.70 17.85
N LEU A 41 1.25 29.68 16.83
CA LEU A 41 -0.09 29.07 16.92
C LEU A 41 -0.03 27.56 17.21
N VAL A 42 1.01 26.86 16.74
CA VAL A 42 1.25 25.45 17.10
C VAL A 42 1.44 25.28 18.62
N LYS A 43 2.14 26.20 19.29
CA LYS A 43 2.34 26.18 20.75
C LYS A 43 1.06 26.50 21.51
N VAL A 44 0.26 27.45 21.01
CA VAL A 44 -1.09 27.75 21.52
C VAL A 44 -1.96 26.49 21.45
N ALA A 45 -1.98 25.79 20.31
CA ALA A 45 -2.75 24.58 20.13
C ALA A 45 -2.25 23.41 21.00
N ALA A 46 -0.94 23.19 21.08
CA ALA A 46 -0.34 22.14 21.94
C ALA A 46 -0.79 22.30 23.40
N CYS A 47 -0.71 23.52 23.93
CA CYS A 47 -1.17 23.85 25.26
C CYS A 47 -2.70 23.69 25.38
N SER A 48 -3.47 24.29 24.47
CA SER A 48 -4.94 24.36 24.57
C SER A 48 -5.61 22.99 24.45
N GLU A 49 -5.14 22.16 23.52
CA GLU A 49 -5.60 20.77 23.37
C GLU A 49 -4.97 19.82 24.41
N LYS A 50 -3.99 20.29 25.19
CA LYS A 50 -3.17 19.52 26.14
C LYS A 50 -2.48 18.30 25.48
N LYS A 51 -1.92 18.52 24.29
CA LYS A 51 -1.29 17.50 23.43
C LYS A 51 0.15 17.89 23.09
N ASN A 52 0.98 16.88 22.81
CA ASN A 52 2.28 17.13 22.19
C ASN A 52 2.08 17.40 20.69
N ILE A 53 1.89 18.68 20.34
CA ILE A 53 1.82 19.15 18.95
C ILE A 53 3.12 19.90 18.63
N THR A 54 3.81 19.48 17.57
CA THR A 54 5.13 20.00 17.16
C THR A 54 5.13 20.33 15.67
N VAL A 55 6.08 21.16 15.21
CA VAL A 55 6.25 21.43 13.77
C VAL A 55 6.96 20.25 13.12
N VAL A 56 6.39 19.77 12.01
CA VAL A 56 6.93 18.70 11.15
C VAL A 56 7.55 19.26 9.88
N ALA A 57 7.00 20.34 9.32
CA ALA A 57 7.56 21.03 8.16
C ALA A 57 7.30 22.55 8.19
N GLN A 58 8.24 23.33 7.65
CA GLN A 58 8.12 24.79 7.47
C GLN A 58 7.38 25.13 6.16
N SER A 59 6.20 24.53 5.99
CA SER A 59 5.28 24.72 4.86
C SER A 59 3.88 24.27 5.27
N ASP A 60 2.86 24.49 4.44
CA ASP A 60 1.56 23.84 4.57
C ASP A 60 1.67 22.30 4.66
N CYS A 61 0.68 21.67 5.30
CA CYS A 61 0.55 20.22 5.28
C CYS A 61 0.16 19.68 3.90
N LYS A 62 0.75 18.55 3.52
CA LYS A 62 0.61 17.90 2.21
C LYS A 62 -0.82 17.38 1.98
N VAL A 63 -1.63 18.09 1.19
CA VAL A 63 -3.04 17.74 0.93
C VAL A 63 -3.18 16.55 -0.03
N CYS A 64 -3.19 15.33 0.52
CA CYS A 64 -3.33 14.10 -0.27
C CYS A 64 -4.75 13.77 -0.74
N SER A 65 -5.77 14.50 -0.28
CA SER A 65 -7.17 14.27 -0.64
C SER A 65 -7.58 14.95 -1.96
N ASN A 66 -6.85 15.95 -2.44
CA ASN A 66 -7.21 16.72 -3.64
C ASN A 66 -6.82 16.03 -4.96
N ARG A 67 -6.65 14.71 -4.95
CA ARG A 67 -6.32 13.90 -6.13
C ARG A 67 -7.61 13.27 -6.66
N ILE A 68 -8.22 13.91 -7.65
CA ILE A 68 -9.39 13.39 -8.35
C ILE A 68 -8.97 12.12 -9.10
N CYS A 69 -9.47 10.98 -8.65
CA CYS A 69 -9.25 9.69 -9.30
C CYS A 69 -10.53 9.28 -10.04
N THR A 70 -10.39 8.91 -11.31
CA THR A 70 -11.50 8.34 -12.08
C THR A 70 -11.75 6.90 -11.63
N SER A 71 -13.00 6.45 -11.71
CA SER A 71 -13.40 5.06 -11.41
C SER A 71 -12.98 4.06 -12.50
N VAL A 72 -11.95 4.37 -13.30
CA VAL A 72 -11.41 3.45 -14.31
C VAL A 72 -10.66 2.34 -13.59
N GLY A 73 -11.18 1.11 -13.69
CA GLY A 73 -10.55 -0.07 -13.11
C GLY A 73 -9.28 -0.43 -13.87
N SER A 74 -8.14 -0.40 -13.19
CA SER A 74 -6.84 -0.86 -13.71
C SER A 74 -5.94 -1.16 -12.50
N PRO A 75 -6.26 -2.23 -11.74
CA PRO A 75 -5.74 -2.42 -10.40
C PRO A 75 -4.21 -2.53 -10.36
N VAL A 76 -3.65 -2.15 -9.21
CA VAL A 76 -2.22 -2.24 -8.91
C VAL A 76 -2.00 -2.72 -7.48
N CYS A 77 -0.97 -3.54 -7.27
CA CYS A 77 -0.54 -3.99 -5.95
C CYS A 77 0.47 -3.01 -5.35
N GLY A 78 0.23 -2.55 -4.11
CA GLY A 78 1.18 -1.76 -3.34
C GLY A 78 2.20 -2.60 -2.57
N SER A 79 3.35 -2.01 -2.25
CA SER A 79 4.39 -2.63 -1.39
C SER A 79 3.93 -2.90 0.06
N ASP A 80 2.75 -2.40 0.44
CA ASP A 80 2.08 -2.66 1.71
C ASP A 80 1.03 -3.79 1.64
N GLY A 81 1.09 -4.60 0.57
CA GLY A 81 0.27 -5.79 0.34
C GLY A 81 -1.18 -5.50 -0.08
N LYS A 82 -1.52 -4.27 -0.48
CA LYS A 82 -2.90 -3.87 -0.80
C LYS A 82 -3.11 -3.67 -2.30
N THR A 83 -4.21 -4.23 -2.80
CA THR A 83 -4.73 -3.92 -4.13
C THR A 83 -5.42 -2.55 -4.12
N TYR A 84 -4.95 -1.64 -4.95
CA TYR A 84 -5.59 -0.35 -5.23
C TYR A 84 -6.34 -0.43 -6.56
N ALA A 85 -7.53 0.18 -6.63
CA ALA A 85 -8.40 0.11 -7.82
C ALA A 85 -7.74 0.65 -9.10
N ASN A 86 -6.82 1.61 -8.96
CA ASN A 86 -5.90 2.06 -10.01
C ASN A 86 -4.68 2.81 -9.45
N SER A 87 -3.76 3.20 -10.34
CA SER A 87 -2.55 3.96 -10.03
C SER A 87 -2.80 5.37 -9.47
N CYS A 88 -4.00 5.95 -9.68
CA CYS A 88 -4.36 7.20 -9.03
C CYS A 88 -4.58 7.00 -7.53
N GLU A 89 -5.33 5.95 -7.18
CA GLU A 89 -5.61 5.53 -5.79
C GLU A 89 -4.35 5.11 -5.04
N LEU A 90 -3.48 4.29 -5.64
CA LEU A 90 -2.16 3.97 -5.09
C LEU A 90 -1.37 5.26 -4.79
N GLY A 91 -1.33 6.22 -5.73
CA GLY A 91 -0.64 7.48 -5.50
C GLY A 91 -1.28 8.38 -4.42
N ARG A 92 -2.55 8.19 -4.05
CA ARG A 92 -3.11 8.83 -2.82
C ARG A 92 -2.56 8.18 -1.55
N ALA A 93 -2.35 6.87 -1.56
CA ALA A 93 -1.72 6.15 -0.46
C ALA A 93 -0.23 6.52 -0.33
N THR A 94 0.55 6.46 -1.42
CA THR A 94 1.94 6.95 -1.49
C THR A 94 2.07 8.42 -1.06
N CYS A 95 1.05 9.25 -1.34
CA CYS A 95 1.05 10.63 -0.87
C CYS A 95 1.03 10.71 0.66
N LYS A 96 0.18 9.90 1.33
CA LYS A 96 0.01 9.86 2.80
C LYS A 96 1.14 9.12 3.51
N ASN A 97 1.66 8.04 2.90
CA ASN A 97 2.76 7.24 3.40
C ASN A 97 3.74 6.98 2.24
N ALA A 98 4.87 7.69 2.25
CA ALA A 98 5.85 7.65 1.17
C ALA A 98 6.55 6.28 1.00
N SER A 99 6.44 5.39 1.98
CA SER A 99 6.98 4.02 1.90
C SER A 99 6.14 3.07 1.04
N ILE A 100 4.91 3.47 0.65
CA ILE A 100 4.04 2.67 -0.22
C ILE A 100 4.41 2.95 -1.68
N THR A 101 4.98 1.95 -2.35
CA THR A 101 5.36 1.98 -3.76
C THR A 101 4.55 0.97 -4.58
N LEU A 102 4.70 0.98 -5.90
CA LEU A 102 4.15 -0.07 -6.77
C LEU A 102 4.95 -1.37 -6.58
N ALA A 103 4.29 -2.46 -6.20
CA ALA A 103 4.88 -3.80 -6.15
C ALA A 103 4.64 -4.57 -7.45
N SER A 104 3.42 -4.52 -8.00
CA SER A 104 3.06 -5.16 -9.27
C SER A 104 1.83 -4.53 -9.92
N ASN A 105 1.67 -4.74 -11.23
CA ASN A 105 0.43 -4.47 -11.94
C ASN A 105 -0.61 -5.58 -11.68
N GLY A 106 -1.89 -5.22 -11.63
CA GLY A 106 -2.98 -6.14 -11.29
C GLY A 106 -3.29 -6.14 -9.79
N TRP A 107 -3.84 -7.25 -9.31
CA TRP A 107 -4.17 -7.43 -7.90
C TRP A 107 -2.90 -7.85 -7.14
N CYS A 108 -2.82 -7.60 -5.83
CA CYS A 108 -1.91 -8.36 -5.00
C CYS A 108 -2.37 -9.83 -4.97
N GLU A 109 -1.44 -10.76 -5.14
CA GLU A 109 -1.71 -12.16 -4.85
C GLU A 109 -1.91 -12.31 -3.33
N GLU A 110 -2.98 -12.99 -2.92
CA GLU A 110 -3.10 -13.44 -1.53
C GLU A 110 -1.98 -14.47 -1.26
N SER A 111 -1.30 -14.34 -0.12
CA SER A 111 -0.04 -15.01 0.21
C SER A 111 -0.10 -16.54 0.43
N GLY A 112 -0.94 -17.24 -0.32
CA GLY A 112 -1.07 -18.70 -0.37
C GLY A 112 -1.36 -19.28 -1.76
N ASN A 113 -1.54 -18.45 -2.80
CA ASN A 113 -1.75 -18.92 -4.18
C ASN A 113 -0.54 -18.63 -5.09
N SER A 114 0.59 -19.22 -4.71
CA SER A 114 1.87 -19.19 -5.42
C SER A 114 1.69 -19.56 -6.91
N THR A 115 1.75 -18.59 -7.84
CA THR A 115 1.37 -18.75 -9.26
C THR A 115 2.22 -19.74 -10.06
N CYS A 116 3.29 -20.26 -9.48
CA CYS A 116 4.12 -21.34 -10.03
C CYS A 116 3.57 -22.77 -9.77
N LYS A 117 2.51 -22.94 -8.97
CA LYS A 117 1.90 -24.25 -8.71
C LYS A 117 1.17 -24.80 -9.94
N THR A 118 1.41 -26.06 -10.26
CA THR A 118 0.77 -26.77 -11.38
C THR A 118 0.13 -28.08 -10.95
N GLY A 119 -0.83 -28.58 -11.74
CA GLY A 119 -1.44 -29.88 -11.54
C GLY A 119 -0.44 -31.01 -11.86
N CYS A 120 -0.09 -31.81 -10.87
CA CYS A 120 0.79 -32.97 -11.06
C CYS A 120 -0.01 -34.25 -11.32
N ILE A 121 0.49 -35.07 -12.25
CA ILE A 121 0.02 -36.45 -12.40
C ILE A 121 0.60 -37.31 -11.27
N ALA A 122 -0.16 -38.28 -10.77
CA ALA A 122 0.28 -39.22 -9.73
C ALA A 122 1.24 -40.31 -10.28
N LEU A 123 2.28 -39.90 -11.00
CA LEU A 123 3.34 -40.76 -11.52
C LEU A 123 4.50 -40.76 -10.52
N TYR A 124 4.70 -41.86 -9.82
CA TYR A 124 5.79 -42.02 -8.87
C TYR A 124 7.14 -42.22 -9.60
N LYS A 125 8.03 -41.24 -9.45
CA LYS A 125 9.41 -41.17 -9.92
C LYS A 125 10.19 -40.34 -8.89
N PRO A 126 10.59 -40.93 -7.75
CA PRO A 126 10.98 -40.15 -6.59
C PRO A 126 12.23 -39.31 -6.81
N VAL A 127 12.31 -38.18 -6.11
CA VAL A 127 13.44 -37.26 -6.12
C VAL A 127 13.75 -36.79 -4.70
N CYS A 128 15.03 -36.69 -4.36
CA CYS A 128 15.49 -36.22 -3.05
C CYS A 128 15.76 -34.71 -3.09
N ALA A 129 15.30 -33.99 -2.07
CA ALA A 129 15.38 -32.53 -1.97
C ALA A 129 16.39 -32.03 -0.92
N SER A 130 16.76 -30.75 -1.01
CA SER A 130 17.75 -30.09 -0.13
C SER A 130 17.36 -30.02 1.35
N ASN A 131 16.09 -30.24 1.67
CA ASN A 131 15.57 -30.36 3.03
C ASN A 131 15.54 -31.81 3.56
N GLY A 132 16.03 -32.79 2.79
CA GLY A 132 16.06 -34.21 3.16
C GLY A 132 14.76 -34.98 2.93
N GLU A 133 13.75 -34.36 2.30
CA GLU A 133 12.49 -35.01 1.96
C GLU A 133 12.52 -35.68 0.57
N THR A 134 11.90 -36.86 0.48
CA THR A 134 11.57 -37.50 -0.80
C THR A 134 10.26 -36.95 -1.33
N TYR A 135 10.27 -36.41 -2.54
CA TYR A 135 9.07 -36.02 -3.29
C TYR A 135 8.70 -37.10 -4.30
N GLY A 136 7.40 -37.33 -4.54
CA GLY A 136 6.93 -38.41 -5.41
C GLY A 136 7.33 -38.24 -6.88
N ASN A 137 7.61 -37.01 -7.31
CA ASN A 137 8.15 -36.66 -8.63
C ASN A 137 8.67 -35.21 -8.69
N ASP A 138 9.36 -34.85 -9.77
CA ASP A 138 9.83 -33.48 -10.04
C ASP A 138 8.72 -32.42 -10.08
N CYS A 139 7.45 -32.78 -10.28
CA CYS A 139 6.34 -31.82 -10.29
C CYS A 139 5.94 -31.46 -8.85
N GLU A 140 5.81 -32.44 -7.97
CA GLU A 140 5.58 -32.23 -6.54
C GLU A 140 6.72 -31.44 -5.90
N LEU A 141 7.98 -31.75 -6.24
CA LEU A 141 9.13 -30.98 -5.81
C LEU A 141 9.07 -29.52 -6.27
N LYS A 142 8.66 -29.25 -7.52
CA LYS A 142 8.48 -27.88 -8.03
C LYS A 142 7.36 -27.14 -7.32
N ASN A 143 6.26 -27.81 -6.99
CA ASN A 143 5.16 -27.21 -6.22
C ASN A 143 5.59 -26.88 -4.77
N ALA A 144 6.50 -27.64 -4.17
CA ALA A 144 7.08 -27.32 -2.86
C ALA A 144 8.13 -26.20 -2.94
N ALA A 145 9.01 -26.23 -3.93
CA ALA A 145 9.97 -25.14 -4.21
C ALA A 145 9.28 -23.81 -4.58
N CYS A 146 8.05 -23.88 -5.09
CA CYS A 146 7.18 -22.74 -5.35
C CYS A 146 6.62 -22.08 -4.06
N ASP A 147 6.45 -22.85 -2.98
CA ASP A 147 6.11 -22.30 -1.64
C ASP A 147 7.36 -21.92 -0.83
N ASN A 148 8.48 -22.61 -1.03
CA ASN A 148 9.75 -22.34 -0.36
C ASN A 148 10.92 -22.48 -1.33
N SER A 149 11.42 -21.34 -1.83
CA SER A 149 12.50 -21.26 -2.81
C SER A 149 13.89 -21.73 -2.33
N SER A 150 14.03 -22.14 -1.06
CA SER A 150 15.23 -22.86 -0.57
C SER A 150 15.22 -24.36 -0.86
N ILE A 151 14.08 -24.93 -1.25
CA ILE A 151 13.95 -26.35 -1.61
C ILE A 151 14.44 -26.54 -3.05
N THR A 152 15.47 -27.37 -3.23
CA THR A 152 16.07 -27.69 -4.53
C THR A 152 16.29 -29.21 -4.66
N LYS A 153 16.46 -29.71 -5.90
CA LYS A 153 16.74 -31.14 -6.14
C LYS A 153 18.19 -31.46 -5.80
N VAL A 154 18.40 -32.47 -4.96
CA VAL A 154 19.73 -33.03 -4.63
C VAL A 154 20.03 -34.23 -5.53
N SER A 155 19.08 -35.15 -5.71
CA SER A 155 19.23 -36.30 -6.60
C SER A 155 17.91 -36.81 -7.15
N ASP A 156 17.99 -37.66 -8.17
CA ASP A 156 16.95 -38.65 -8.45
C ASP A 156 16.96 -39.76 -7.39
N GLY A 157 15.83 -40.46 -7.20
CA GLY A 157 15.65 -41.46 -6.16
C GLY A 157 15.16 -40.87 -4.82
N GLU A 158 14.91 -41.75 -3.85
CA GLU A 158 14.53 -41.35 -2.49
C GLU A 158 15.74 -40.87 -1.68
N CYS A 159 15.53 -40.01 -0.68
CA CYS A 159 16.60 -39.60 0.23
C CYS A 159 17.06 -40.77 1.11
N THR A 160 18.30 -41.21 0.94
CA THR A 160 18.96 -42.23 1.78
C THR A 160 19.43 -41.63 3.11
N GLY A 161 18.49 -41.43 4.04
CA GLY A 161 18.73 -40.66 5.26
C GLY A 161 19.45 -41.41 6.39
N GLU A 162 20.61 -40.89 6.81
CA GLU A 162 21.12 -41.03 8.19
C GLU A 162 21.12 -39.66 8.90
N SER A 163 19.97 -39.23 9.42
CA SER A 163 19.85 -38.32 10.58
C SER A 163 18.40 -38.17 11.03
N ASN A 164 18.13 -38.51 12.30
CA ASN A 164 16.89 -38.32 13.08
C ASN A 164 15.63 -37.83 12.34
N SER A 165 14.76 -38.77 11.99
CA SER A 165 13.39 -38.49 11.55
C SER A 165 12.49 -38.04 12.70
N THR A 166 11.84 -36.88 12.56
CA THR A 166 10.48 -36.68 13.05
C THR A 166 9.50 -36.99 11.93
N ASN A 167 9.05 -38.24 11.85
CA ASN A 167 8.22 -38.77 10.76
C ASN A 167 6.97 -37.91 10.51
N THR A 168 6.92 -37.25 9.35
CA THR A 168 5.67 -36.74 8.76
C THR A 168 5.50 -37.33 7.35
N THR A 169 5.54 -38.66 7.26
CA THR A 169 5.22 -39.38 6.02
C THR A 169 3.77 -39.13 5.66
N LYS A 170 3.51 -38.16 4.77
CA LYS A 170 2.17 -37.83 4.30
C LYS A 170 1.65 -38.93 3.37
N ALA A 171 1.05 -39.96 3.98
CA ALA A 171 0.53 -41.14 3.30
C ALA A 171 -0.51 -40.79 2.21
N PRO A 172 -0.74 -41.70 1.23
CA PRO A 172 -1.72 -41.48 0.18
C PRO A 172 -3.14 -41.29 0.74
N SER A 173 -3.85 -40.27 0.27
CA SER A 173 -5.23 -40.01 0.68
C SER A 173 -6.20 -40.92 -0.06
N THR A 174 -6.41 -42.13 0.45
CA THR A 174 -7.43 -43.05 -0.05
C THR A 174 -8.75 -42.89 0.70
N THR A 175 -9.68 -42.13 0.13
CA THR A 175 -11.10 -42.18 0.54
C THR A 175 -11.94 -42.46 -0.69
N ALA A 176 -12.63 -43.59 -0.69
CA ALA A 176 -13.58 -43.96 -1.73
C ALA A 176 -14.99 -44.04 -1.12
N GLU A 177 -15.83 -43.05 -1.45
CA GLU A 177 -17.28 -43.15 -1.31
C GLU A 177 -17.92 -42.80 -2.66
N ASN A 178 -18.97 -43.54 -3.03
CA ASN A 178 -19.63 -43.40 -4.31
C ASN A 178 -21.09 -43.86 -4.23
N SER A 179 -22.04 -42.92 -4.35
CA SER A 179 -23.39 -43.16 -4.89
C SER A 179 -24.15 -41.84 -5.13
N VAL A 180 -24.51 -41.58 -6.39
CA VAL A 180 -25.91 -41.42 -6.89
C VAL A 180 -26.88 -40.60 -5.99
N SER A 181 -27.56 -39.52 -6.43
CA SER A 181 -28.03 -39.17 -7.79
C SER A 181 -28.33 -37.67 -8.00
N SER A 182 -28.66 -37.33 -9.25
CA SER A 182 -29.45 -36.21 -9.81
C SER A 182 -30.34 -35.39 -8.83
N THR A 183 -30.61 -34.09 -9.01
CA THR A 183 -30.73 -33.27 -10.24
C THR A 183 -29.89 -31.94 -10.13
N THR A 184 -30.10 -30.77 -10.76
CA THR A 184 -31.21 -30.14 -11.54
C THR A 184 -30.70 -29.09 -12.59
N GLU A 185 -31.47 -28.02 -12.84
CA GLU A 185 -31.40 -27.05 -13.94
C GLU A 185 -30.18 -26.09 -13.98
N SER A 186 -29.94 -25.55 -15.19
CA SER A 186 -28.99 -24.46 -15.47
C SER A 186 -29.71 -23.19 -15.98
N PRO A 187 -29.50 -22.01 -15.36
CA PRO A 187 -29.87 -20.73 -15.94
C PRO A 187 -28.82 -20.24 -16.95
N LYS A 188 -29.10 -20.44 -18.23
CA LYS A 188 -28.35 -19.90 -19.37
C LYS A 188 -28.48 -18.37 -19.47
N THR A 189 -27.37 -17.63 -19.32
CA THR A 189 -27.21 -16.25 -19.82
C THR A 189 -25.84 -16.08 -20.50
N THR A 190 -25.78 -16.32 -21.82
CA THR A 190 -25.80 -15.25 -22.84
C THR A 190 -24.51 -14.44 -22.91
N ALA A 191 -23.61 -14.82 -23.81
CA ALA A 191 -22.48 -14.00 -24.21
C ALA A 191 -22.93 -12.85 -25.13
N SER A 192 -22.27 -11.69 -24.98
CA SER A 192 -22.34 -10.58 -25.94
C SER A 192 -20.93 -10.09 -26.25
N ALA A 193 -20.52 -10.20 -27.51
CA ALA A 193 -19.23 -9.67 -27.96
C ALA A 193 -19.33 -8.13 -28.19
N PRO A 194 -18.30 -7.34 -27.83
CA PRO A 194 -18.23 -5.94 -28.22
C PRO A 194 -17.78 -5.81 -29.68
N THR A 195 -18.65 -5.26 -30.53
CA THR A 195 -18.38 -4.99 -31.94
C THR A 195 -17.22 -4.01 -32.12
N THR A 196 -16.32 -4.27 -33.07
CA THR A 196 -15.24 -3.36 -33.44
C THR A 196 -15.78 -2.16 -34.22
N THR A 197 -15.75 -0.97 -33.61
CA THR A 197 -16.05 0.30 -34.28
C THR A 197 -14.89 1.27 -34.10
N ALA A 198 -14.13 1.53 -35.16
CA ALA A 198 -13.00 2.46 -35.12
C ALA A 198 -13.47 3.90 -35.34
N THR A 199 -13.25 4.79 -34.36
CA THR A 199 -13.43 6.24 -34.50
C THR A 199 -12.08 6.95 -34.45
N LYS A 200 -11.83 7.77 -35.48
CA LYS A 200 -10.53 8.38 -35.77
C LYS A 200 -10.42 9.74 -35.08
N SER A 201 -9.74 9.80 -33.94
CA SER A 201 -9.42 11.09 -33.29
C SER A 201 -8.16 11.71 -33.92
N ALA A 202 -8.24 12.97 -34.34
CA ALA A 202 -7.11 13.70 -34.91
C ALA A 202 -6.23 14.29 -33.80
N SER A 203 -4.90 14.21 -33.96
CA SER A 203 -3.96 14.71 -32.96
C SER A 203 -3.84 16.24 -33.01
N ALA A 204 -4.03 16.90 -31.87
CA ALA A 204 -3.76 18.32 -31.69
C ALA A 204 -2.32 18.52 -31.18
N THR A 205 -1.37 18.69 -32.11
CA THR A 205 0.04 18.89 -31.79
C THR A 205 0.27 20.25 -31.12
N VAL A 206 0.57 20.25 -29.81
CA VAL A 206 1.12 21.40 -29.10
C VAL A 206 2.56 21.07 -28.69
N ILE A 207 3.53 21.68 -29.37
CA ILE A 207 4.96 21.59 -29.06
C ILE A 207 5.51 23.02 -29.03
N ALA A 208 6.37 23.32 -28.06
CA ALA A 208 6.75 24.68 -27.69
C ALA A 208 8.07 25.16 -28.31
N SER A 209 8.30 26.48 -28.28
CA SER A 209 9.65 27.08 -28.35
C SER A 209 9.86 28.16 -27.29
N VAL A 210 10.54 27.70 -26.23
CA VAL A 210 11.59 28.33 -25.41
C VAL A 210 12.04 29.79 -25.65
N ALA A 211 11.96 30.58 -24.56
CA ALA A 211 12.96 31.49 -23.97
C ALA A 211 13.87 32.42 -24.81
N THR A 212 13.62 33.74 -24.66
CA THR A 212 14.58 34.87 -24.68
C THR A 212 13.96 36.05 -23.90
N THR A 213 14.62 36.83 -23.04
CA THR A 213 16.02 36.80 -22.53
C THR A 213 16.12 37.48 -21.16
N ILE A 214 17.25 37.29 -20.46
CA ILE A 214 17.49 37.75 -19.07
C ILE A 214 18.03 39.19 -19.02
N PHE A 215 17.39 40.01 -18.18
CA PHE A 215 17.99 40.97 -17.22
C PHE A 215 19.37 41.61 -17.56
N VAL A 216 19.35 42.73 -18.30
CA VAL A 216 20.42 43.76 -18.34
C VAL A 216 19.70 45.11 -18.57
N ALA A 217 20.05 46.26 -17.96
CA ALA A 217 21.19 46.62 -17.13
C ALA A 217 20.78 47.39 -15.86
N VAL A 218 21.66 47.42 -14.86
CA VAL A 218 21.65 48.41 -13.77
C VAL A 218 22.64 49.52 -14.12
N LEU A 219 22.15 50.73 -14.39
CA LEU A 219 22.86 52.02 -14.51
C LEU A 219 21.76 53.10 -14.57
N SER A 220 21.82 54.25 -13.88
CA SER A 220 22.92 54.82 -13.07
C SER A 220 22.38 55.44 -11.77
N PHE A 221 23.23 55.43 -10.73
CA PHE A 221 23.11 56.39 -9.62
C PHE A 221 23.67 57.77 -10.05
N LEU A 222 23.22 58.83 -9.37
CA LEU A 222 23.86 60.16 -9.28
C LEU A 222 24.01 60.98 -10.58
N ALA A 223 22.95 61.74 -10.90
CA ALA A 223 23.02 63.13 -11.36
C ALA A 223 21.76 63.86 -10.87
#